data_AF-A0AAD0NY73-F1
#
_entry.id   AF-A0AAD0NY73-F1
#
_cell.length_a   1.000
_cell.length_b   1.000
_cell.length_c   1.000
_cell.angle_alpha   90.00
_cell.angle_beta   90.00
_cell.angle_gamma   90.00
#
_symmetry.space_group_name_H-M   'P 1'
#
loop_
_entity.id
_entity.type
_entity.pdbx_description
1 polymer ?
#
loop_
_entity_poly.entity_id
_entity_poly.type
_entity_poly.pdbx_seq_one_letter_code
_entity_poly.pdbx_strand_id
1 'polypeptide(L)' 'MSEVLRRHTVRAIPSGWVVATLTGSAVVCRTYDELVGAVAERSGLGIASVREQGLPAHAV' A
#
# COMPACT_ATOMS: atom_id res chain seq x y z
N MET A 1 -15.65 -25.64 -31.79
CA MET A 1 -14.64 -24.56 -31.85
C MET A 1 -14.25 -24.26 -30.42
N SER A 2 -13.01 -24.54 -30.02
CA SER A 2 -12.56 -24.27 -28.65
C SER A 2 -12.19 -22.79 -28.56
N GLU A 3 -12.92 -22.01 -27.76
CA GLU A 3 -12.51 -20.67 -27.36
C GLU A 3 -11.18 -20.78 -26.62
N VAL A 4 -10.09 -20.39 -27.28
CA VAL A 4 -8.79 -20.27 -26.62
C VAL A 4 -8.87 -19.02 -25.76
N LEU A 5 -9.23 -19.20 -24.49
CA LEU A 5 -9.24 -18.14 -23.50
C LEU A 5 -7.85 -17.48 -23.47
N ARG A 6 -7.84 -16.15 -23.57
CA ARG A 6 -6.60 -15.37 -23.50
C ARG A 6 -5.89 -15.71 -22.19
N ARG A 7 -4.59 -16.01 -22.26
CA ARG A 7 -3.80 -16.41 -21.10
C ARG A 7 -3.64 -15.20 -20.16
N HIS A 8 -4.51 -15.10 -19.16
CA HIS A 8 -4.36 -14.14 -18.07
C HIS A 8 -3.31 -14.65 -17.08
N THR A 9 -2.36 -13.79 -16.71
CA THR A 9 -1.41 -14.09 -15.63
C THR A 9 -1.95 -13.46 -14.36
N VAL A 10 -2.32 -14.29 -13.40
CA VAL A 10 -2.73 -13.85 -12.06
C VAL A 10 -1.60 -14.17 -11.09
N ARG A 11 -1.11 -13.17 -10.35
CA ARG A 11 -0.07 -13.32 -9.33
C ARG A 11 -0.51 -12.59 -8.07
N ALA A 12 -0.22 -13.18 -6.91
CA ALA A 12 -0.34 -12.46 -5.65
C ALA A 12 0.67 -11.31 -5.61
N ILE A 13 0.24 -10.14 -5.14
CA ILE A 13 1.11 -8.99 -4.90
C ILE A 13 1.40 -8.98 -3.39
N PRO A 14 2.61 -9.35 -2.95
CA PRO A 14 2.93 -9.39 -1.53
C PRO A 14 3.24 -7.99 -0.99
N SER A 15 3.34 -7.85 0.33
CA SER A 15 3.69 -6.56 0.95
C SER A 15 5.09 -6.09 0.56
N GLY A 16 5.28 -4.77 0.59
CA GLY A 16 6.50 -4.09 0.18
C GLY A 16 6.63 -3.89 -1.34
N TRP A 17 5.74 -4.48 -2.15
CA TRP A 17 5.74 -4.23 -3.59
C TRP A 17 5.26 -2.83 -3.91
N VAL A 18 5.89 -2.21 -4.90
CA VAL A 18 5.45 -0.94 -5.48
C VAL A 18 4.70 -1.23 -6.77
N VAL A 19 3.46 -0.75 -6.87
CA VAL A 19 2.62 -0.88 -8.05
C VAL A 19 2.38 0.48 -8.68
N ALA A 20 2.50 0.56 -10.01
CA ALA A 20 2.13 1.75 -10.75
C ALA A 20 0.60 1.90 -10.76
N THR A 21 0.12 3.12 -10.52
CA THR A 21 -1.29 3.51 -10.56
C THR A 21 -1.48 4.68 -11.51
N LEU A 22 -2.72 5.02 -11.85
CA LEU A 22 -3.02 6.13 -12.75
C LEU A 22 -2.48 7.49 -12.25
N THR A 23 -2.31 7.64 -10.94
CA THR A 23 -1.88 8.89 -10.30
C THR A 23 -0.48 8.80 -9.69
N GLY A 24 0.26 7.71 -9.91
CA GLY A 24 1.62 7.56 -9.41
C GLY A 24 1.97 6.13 -9.02
N SER A 25 2.45 5.94 -7.80
CA SER A 25 2.91 4.63 -7.30
C SER A 25 2.41 4.36 -5.89
N ALA A 26 1.80 3.19 -5.69
CA ALA A 26 1.32 2.72 -4.40
C ALA A 26 2.26 1.64 -3.84
N VAL A 27 2.50 1.68 -2.53
CA VAL A 27 3.18 0.59 -1.82
C VAL A 27 2.13 -0.33 -1.23
N VAL A 28 2.27 -1.63 -1.47
CA VAL A 28 1.36 -2.63 -0.92
C VAL A 28 1.75 -2.89 0.54
N CYS A 29 0.84 -2.56 1.45
CA CYS A 29 1.02 -2.77 2.89
C CYS A 29 -0.03 -3.77 3.39
N ARG A 30 0.41 -4.76 4.14
CA ARG A 30 -0.45 -5.79 4.76
C ARG A 30 -0.85 -5.42 6.19
N THR A 31 -0.02 -4.63 6.86
CA THR A 31 -0.26 -4.18 8.24
C THR A 31 -0.28 -2.66 8.32
N TYR A 32 -0.89 -2.15 9.39
CA TYR A 32 -0.86 -0.73 9.70
C TYR A 32 0.57 -0.22 9.95
N ASP A 33 1.42 -1.04 10.59
CA ASP A 33 2.81 -0.67 10.84
C ASP A 33 3.63 -0.53 9.54
N GLU A 34 3.40 -1.41 8.57
CA GLU A 34 3.99 -1.29 7.24
C GLU A 34 3.54 0.01 6.54
N LEU A 35 2.25 0.34 6.63
CA LEU A 35 1.70 1.58 6.07
C LEU A 35 2.35 2.81 6.71
N VAL A 36 2.39 2.86 8.04
CA VAL A 36 2.99 3.97 8.79
C VAL A 36 4.47 4.12 8.44
N GLY A 37 5.22 3.02 8.35
CA GLY A 37 6.63 3.04 7.94
C GLY A 37 6.81 3.64 6.55
N ALA A 38 6.02 3.19 5.57
CA ALA A 38 6.07 3.70 4.20
C ALA A 38 5.72 5.19 4.09
N VAL A 39 4.75 5.66 4.88
CA VAL A 39 4.37 7.08 4.95
C VAL A 39 5.47 7.91 5.62
N ALA A 40 6.02 7.43 6.74
CA ALA A 40 7.10 8.09 7.45
C ALA A 40 8.33 8.31 6.54
N GLU A 41 8.74 7.27 5.80
CA GLU A 41 9.85 7.34 4.85
C GLU A 41 9.60 8.38 3.75
N ARG A 42 8.42 8.34 3.11
CA ARG A 42 8.10 9.25 1.98
C ARG A 42 7.90 10.69 2.40
N SER A 43 7.38 10.93 3.60
CA SER A 43 7.11 12.26 4.12
C SER A 43 8.29 12.85 4.89
N GLY A 44 9.34 12.07 5.17
CA GLY A 44 10.45 12.48 6.03
C GLY A 44 10.02 12.73 7.49
N LEU A 45 8.88 12.19 7.91
CA LEU A 45 8.32 12.35 9.25
C LEU A 45 8.73 11.18 10.13
N GLY A 46 8.76 11.40 11.45
CA GLY A 46 8.94 10.31 12.40
C GLY A 46 7.70 9.40 12.45
N ILE A 47 7.92 8.09 12.61
CA ILE A 47 6.84 7.08 12.76
C ILE A 47 5.82 7.48 13.83
N ALA A 48 6.26 8.00 14.98
CA ALA A 48 5.38 8.46 16.05
C ALA A 48 4.45 9.58 15.59
N SER A 49 4.98 10.59 14.89
CA SER A 49 4.21 11.70 14.34
C SER A 49 3.19 11.23 13.31
N VAL A 50 3.54 10.25 12.47
CA VAL A 50 2.60 9.68 11.48
C VAL A 50 1.47 8.92 12.17
N ARG A 51 1.75 8.17 13.24
CA ARG A 51 0.72 7.48 14.02
C ARG A 51 -0.24 8.46 14.69
N GLU A 52 0.27 9.52 15.29
CA GLU A 52 -0.52 10.57 15.95
C GLU A 52 -1.41 11.34 14.97
N GLN A 53 -0.92 11.59 13.75
CA GLN A 53 -1.69 12.29 12.71
C GLN A 53 -2.66 11.37 11.95
N GLY A 54 -2.28 10.12 11.71
CA GLY A 54 -3.01 9.16 10.89
C GLY A 54 -4.22 8.53 11.59
N LEU A 55 -4.25 8.57 12.92
CA LEU A 55 -5.42 8.26 13.74
C LEU A 55 -5.66 9.50 14.61
N PRO A 56 -6.63 10.40 14.31
CA PRO A 56 -7.14 11.23 15.39
C PRO A 56 -7.53 10.26 16.51
N ALA A 57 -6.93 10.40 17.69
CA ALA A 57 -7.18 9.55 18.85
C ALA A 57 -8.65 9.60 19.36
N HIS A 58 -9.57 10.14 18.56
CA HIS A 58 -10.96 10.42 18.87
C HIS A 58 -11.83 10.01 17.67
N ALA A 59 -12.04 8.71 17.51
CA ALA A 59 -13.38 8.24 17.17
C ALA A 59 -14.14 8.10 18.51
N VAL A 60 -14.63 9.24 19.00
CA VAL A 60 -15.67 9.33 20.03
C VAL A 60 -16.88 9.99 19.37
#